data_AF-A0A1X2I4T0-F1
#
_entry.id   AF-A0A1X2I4T0-F1
#
_cell.length_a   1.000
_cell.length_b   1.000
_cell.length_c   1.000
_cell.angle_alpha   90.00
_cell.angle_beta   90.00
_cell.angle_gamma   90.00
#
_symmetry.space_group_name_H-M   'P 1'
#
loop_
_entity.id
_entity.type
_entity.pdbx_description
1 polymer ?
#
loop_
_entity_poly.entity_id
_entity_poly.type
_entity_poly.pdbx_seq_one_letter_code
_entity_poly.pdbx_strand_id
1 'polypeptide(L)'
;MTTNNENTLDQVCSELDQLTLDYLSKINQYTLDRTSTSGEVQKGFLDLAHAKYTMGTKTISRFSYDERMKAQVQLKVDHNNNTPYTMTRLSPEILELESKTTEEAQLRQRKEDKSKQGNRDSDSEKEKDDGTKDKVEKKTAKTNGNPLHWFGFLVSSSLRTSQNHFQTAITHYIDLANLIHELEIMEQQYQYLKKKKQELMDQQLQKDTATMTATLSTAAI
;
A
#
# COMPACT_ATOMS: atom_id res chain seq x y z
N MET A 1 1.81 -50.83 -20.63
CA MET A 1 1.16 -49.51 -20.46
C MET A 1 1.22 -48.95 -19.03
N THR A 2 1.81 -49.67 -18.07
CA THR A 2 1.96 -49.26 -16.66
C THR A 2 3.04 -48.18 -16.43
N THR A 3 4.12 -48.21 -17.21
CA THR A 3 5.29 -47.32 -17.06
C THR A 3 5.00 -45.82 -17.23
N ASN A 4 4.03 -45.45 -18.07
CA ASN A 4 3.67 -44.04 -18.23
C ASN A 4 2.97 -43.47 -16.99
N ASN A 5 2.18 -44.28 -16.29
CA ASN A 5 1.39 -43.80 -15.15
C ASN A 5 2.26 -43.68 -13.88
N GLU A 6 3.18 -44.63 -13.68
CA GLU A 6 4.18 -44.56 -12.59
C GLU A 6 5.07 -43.32 -12.74
N ASN A 7 5.55 -43.06 -13.96
CA ASN A 7 6.36 -41.86 -14.24
C ASN A 7 5.56 -40.56 -13.98
N THR A 8 4.27 -40.52 -14.32
CA THR A 8 3.43 -39.34 -13.99
C THR A 8 3.18 -39.16 -12.49
N LEU A 9 3.09 -40.25 -11.72
CA LEU A 9 2.91 -40.17 -10.27
C LEU A 9 4.17 -39.67 -9.58
N ASP A 10 5.33 -40.18 -9.99
CA ASP A 10 6.63 -39.75 -9.47
C ASP A 10 6.92 -38.28 -9.80
N GLN A 11 6.51 -37.82 -10.99
CA GLN A 11 6.56 -36.40 -11.36
C GLN A 11 5.71 -35.53 -10.45
N VAL A 12 4.45 -35.91 -10.19
CA VAL A 12 3.56 -35.15 -9.29
C VAL A 12 4.11 -35.15 -7.86
N CYS A 13 4.69 -36.26 -7.38
CA CYS A 13 5.33 -36.30 -6.07
C CYS A 13 6.52 -35.35 -6.00
N SER A 14 7.38 -35.36 -7.02
CA SER A 14 8.56 -34.49 -7.09
C SER A 14 8.17 -33.01 -7.16
N GLU A 15 7.12 -32.67 -7.91
CA GLU A 15 6.56 -31.32 -8.01
C GLU A 15 5.99 -30.85 -6.66
N LEU A 16 5.30 -31.75 -5.95
CA LEU A 16 4.76 -31.46 -4.62
C LEU A 16 5.89 -31.20 -3.61
N ASP A 17 6.93 -32.03 -3.62
CA ASP A 17 8.09 -31.87 -2.74
C ASP A 17 8.80 -30.53 -3.02
N GLN A 18 9.04 -30.21 -4.29
CA GLN A 18 9.63 -28.92 -4.68
C GLN A 18 8.78 -27.74 -4.21
N LEU A 19 7.47 -27.79 -4.42
CA LEU A 19 6.55 -26.74 -3.99
C LEU A 19 6.56 -26.57 -2.45
N THR A 20 6.67 -27.66 -1.69
CA THR A 20 6.78 -27.57 -0.22
C THR A 20 8.09 -26.93 0.23
N LEU A 21 9.21 -27.23 -0.43
CA LEU A 21 10.50 -26.61 -0.13
C LEU A 21 10.46 -25.10 -0.40
N ASP A 22 9.91 -24.72 -1.54
CA ASP A 22 9.77 -23.31 -1.91
C ASP A 22 8.82 -22.59 -0.93
N TYR A 23 7.72 -23.23 -0.54
CA TYR A 23 6.77 -22.68 0.45
C TYR A 23 7.43 -22.45 1.82
N LEU A 24 8.21 -23.41 2.30
CA LEU A 24 8.94 -23.28 3.56
C LEU A 24 10.00 -22.17 3.50
N SER A 25 10.70 -22.04 2.37
CA SER A 25 11.64 -20.95 2.13
C SER A 25 10.95 -19.58 2.19
N LYS A 26 9.79 -19.45 1.53
CA LYS A 26 8.97 -18.22 1.52
C LYS A 26 8.41 -17.87 2.90
N ILE A 27 7.97 -18.87 3.69
CA ILE A 27 7.56 -18.66 5.09
C ILE A 27 8.73 -18.15 5.94
N ASN A 28 9.92 -18.72 5.75
CA ASN A 28 11.10 -18.27 6.47
C ASN A 28 11.43 -16.81 6.13
N GLN A 29 11.43 -16.47 4.84
CA GLN A 29 11.59 -15.08 4.39
C GLN A 29 10.55 -14.16 5.03
N TYR A 30 9.27 -14.53 5.00
CA TYR A 30 8.19 -13.77 5.62
C TYR A 30 8.42 -13.53 7.11
N THR A 31 8.85 -14.57 7.82
CA THR A 31 9.12 -14.48 9.26
C THR A 31 10.25 -13.51 9.56
N LEU A 32 11.35 -13.60 8.80
CA LEU A 32 12.50 -12.70 8.93
C LEU A 32 12.10 -11.24 8.65
N ASP A 33 11.43 -10.99 7.52
CA ASP A 33 11.01 -9.65 7.09
C ASP A 33 10.00 -9.04 8.09
N ARG A 34 9.11 -9.86 8.64
CA ARG A 34 8.17 -9.43 9.69
C ARG A 34 8.89 -9.01 10.97
N THR A 35 9.91 -9.74 11.39
CA THR A 35 10.69 -9.37 12.59
C THR A 35 11.48 -8.08 12.38
N SER A 36 12.12 -7.93 11.22
CA SER A 36 12.83 -6.72 10.82
C SER A 36 11.89 -5.50 10.81
N THR A 37 10.75 -5.63 10.14
CA THR A 37 9.72 -4.58 10.06
C THR A 37 9.17 -4.21 11.44
N SER A 38 8.92 -5.20 12.31
CA SER A 38 8.50 -4.96 13.69
C SER A 38 9.55 -4.16 14.47
N GLY A 39 10.84 -4.42 14.25
CA GLY A 39 11.94 -3.66 14.86
C GLY A 39 11.95 -2.20 14.40
N GLU A 40 11.74 -1.94 13.11
CA GLU A 40 11.65 -0.58 12.56
C GLU A 40 10.45 0.19 13.12
N VAL A 41 9.28 -0.46 13.21
CA VAL A 41 8.09 0.14 13.83
C VAL A 41 8.34 0.48 15.30
N GLN A 42 8.98 -0.42 16.04
CA GLN A 42 9.33 -0.17 17.44
C GLN A 42 10.27 1.04 17.59
N LYS A 43 11.32 1.14 16.77
CA LYS A 43 12.21 2.32 16.74
C LYS A 43 11.44 3.59 16.41
N GLY A 44 10.55 3.53 15.41
CA GLY A 44 9.68 4.64 15.02
C GLY A 44 8.83 5.15 16.18
N PHE A 45 8.22 4.26 16.96
CA PHE A 45 7.44 4.64 18.14
C PHE A 45 8.29 5.19 19.29
N LEU A 46 9.50 4.64 19.50
CA LEU A 46 10.42 5.15 20.52
C LEU A 46 10.85 6.59 20.21
N ASP A 47 11.23 6.85 18.96
CA ASP A 47 11.55 8.20 18.49
C ASP A 47 10.34 9.14 18.55
N LEU A 48 9.14 8.65 18.24
CA LEU A 48 7.92 9.44 18.38
C LEU A 48 7.69 9.85 19.84
N ALA A 49 7.92 8.93 20.79
CA ALA A 49 7.79 9.21 22.22
C ALA A 49 8.83 10.23 22.69
N HIS A 50 10.08 10.11 22.21
CA HIS A 50 11.14 11.08 22.50
C HIS A 50 10.85 12.46 21.88
N ALA A 51 10.29 12.51 20.67
CA ALA A 51 9.81 13.75 20.06
C ALA A 51 8.68 14.40 20.88
N LYS A 52 7.72 13.61 21.39
CA LYS A 52 6.66 14.09 22.28
C LYS A 52 7.19 14.64 23.61
N TYR A 53 8.22 14.02 24.16
CA TYR A 53 8.87 14.49 25.37
C TYR A 53 9.57 15.84 25.15
N THR A 54 10.36 15.94 24.07
CA THR A 54 11.17 17.13 23.77
C THR A 54 10.37 18.32 23.25
N MET A 55 9.36 18.08 22.41
CA MET A 55 8.51 19.13 21.83
C MET A 55 7.30 19.49 22.70
N GLY A 56 7.08 18.77 23.79
CA GLY A 56 5.92 18.93 24.68
C GLY A 56 4.65 18.24 24.17
N THR A 57 3.77 17.86 25.09
CA THR A 57 2.60 17.01 24.81
C THR A 57 1.53 17.65 23.91
N LYS A 58 1.53 18.97 23.75
CA LYS A 58 0.54 19.72 22.96
C LYS A 58 0.91 19.83 21.48
N THR A 59 2.18 19.77 21.13
CA THR A 59 2.66 20.03 19.76
C THR A 59 2.38 18.86 18.83
N ILE A 60 2.52 17.62 19.31
CA ILE A 60 2.24 16.40 18.57
C ILE A 60 0.93 15.80 19.09
N SER A 61 -0.18 16.27 18.52
CA SER A 61 -1.52 15.81 18.91
C SER A 61 -2.41 15.64 17.67
N ARG A 62 -3.59 15.05 17.88
CA ARG A 62 -4.61 14.94 16.83
C ARG A 62 -5.06 16.30 16.29
N PHE A 63 -4.91 17.37 17.07
CA PHE A 63 -5.29 18.72 16.66
C PHE A 63 -4.24 19.40 15.79
N SER A 64 -3.06 18.80 15.64
CA SER A 64 -1.97 19.36 14.85
C SER A 64 -2.07 18.98 13.36
N TYR A 65 -3.07 18.19 12.96
CA TYR A 65 -3.28 17.86 11.55
C TYR A 65 -3.94 19.02 10.81
N ASP A 66 -3.42 19.36 9.63
CA ASP A 66 -4.03 20.33 8.72
C ASP A 66 -5.23 19.68 8.00
N GLU A 67 -6.33 20.42 7.86
CA GLU A 67 -7.52 19.98 7.10
C GLU A 67 -7.20 19.73 5.61
N ARG A 68 -6.12 20.34 5.10
CA ARG A 68 -5.64 20.19 3.72
C ARG A 68 -4.67 19.01 3.54
N MET A 69 -4.56 18.14 4.54
CA MET A 69 -3.68 16.96 4.50
C MET A 69 -3.96 16.08 3.28
N LYS A 70 -2.93 15.87 2.45
CA LYS A 70 -2.96 14.91 1.34
C LYS A 70 -2.05 13.72 1.64
N ALA A 71 -2.47 12.53 1.20
CA ALA A 71 -1.68 11.32 1.35
C ALA A 71 -0.42 11.38 0.48
N GLN A 72 0.74 11.11 1.08
CA GLN A 72 2.02 11.03 0.34
C GLN A 72 2.25 9.65 -0.30
N VAL A 73 1.57 8.63 0.21
CA VAL A 73 1.69 7.24 -0.24
C VAL A 73 0.29 6.75 -0.57
N GLN A 74 0.14 6.17 -1.75
CA GLN A 74 -1.08 5.50 -2.18
C GLN A 74 -0.79 4.03 -2.46
N LEU A 75 -1.77 3.19 -2.15
CA LEU A 75 -1.74 1.77 -2.43
C LEU A 75 -2.69 1.49 -3.59
N LYS A 76 -2.15 0.95 -4.69
CA LYS A 76 -2.95 0.40 -5.77
C LYS A 76 -3.06 -1.10 -5.57
N VAL A 77 -4.29 -1.62 -5.65
CA VAL A 77 -4.55 -3.05 -5.57
C VAL A 77 -5.00 -3.55 -6.93
N ASP A 78 -4.29 -4.52 -7.48
CA ASP A 78 -4.60 -5.17 -8.74
C ASP A 78 -4.73 -6.68 -8.53
N HIS A 79 -5.96 -7.18 -8.44
CA HIS A 79 -6.24 -8.57 -8.07
C HIS A 79 -5.87 -9.58 -9.17
N ASN A 80 -5.54 -9.11 -10.38
CA ASN A 80 -5.23 -9.97 -11.52
C ASN A 80 -3.73 -10.29 -11.64
N ASN A 81 -2.89 -9.65 -10.83
CA ASN A 81 -1.44 -9.84 -10.86
C ASN A 81 -0.99 -10.73 -9.70
N ASN A 82 0.11 -11.44 -9.89
CA ASN A 82 0.77 -12.25 -8.85
C ASN A 82 1.31 -11.37 -7.69
N THR A 83 1.52 -10.07 -7.94
CA THR A 83 1.85 -9.06 -6.93
C THR A 83 0.74 -8.00 -6.86
N PRO A 84 -0.33 -8.25 -6.08
CA PRO A 84 -1.52 -7.43 -6.13
C PRO A 84 -1.34 -6.06 -5.47
N TYR A 85 -0.37 -5.89 -4.59
CA TYR A 85 -0.18 -4.65 -3.84
C TYR A 85 0.99 -3.86 -4.40
N THR A 86 0.71 -2.70 -4.99
CA THR A 86 1.74 -1.78 -5.50
C THR A 86 1.68 -0.44 -4.78
N MET A 87 2.80 -0.04 -4.19
CA MET A 87 2.95 1.28 -3.58
C MET A 87 3.28 2.34 -4.64
N THR A 88 2.57 3.46 -4.64
CA THR A 88 2.93 4.65 -5.41
C THR A 88 3.18 5.81 -4.46
N ARG A 89 4.38 6.40 -4.52
CA ARG A 89 4.70 7.62 -3.77
C ARG A 89 4.33 8.83 -4.62
N LEU A 90 3.41 9.65 -4.14
CA LEU A 90 3.03 10.87 -4.85
C LEU A 90 4.11 11.93 -4.64
N SER A 91 4.77 12.32 -5.72
CA SER A 91 5.66 13.48 -5.71
C SER A 91 4.82 14.75 -5.45
N PRO A 92 5.31 15.73 -4.69
CA PRO A 92 4.60 16.99 -4.42
C PRO A 92 4.11 17.72 -5.68
N GLU A 93 4.75 17.50 -6.83
CA GLU A 93 4.35 18.07 -8.13
C GLU A 93 3.02 17.51 -8.68
N ILE A 94 2.70 16.25 -8.35
CA ILE A 94 1.44 15.58 -8.76
C ILE A 94 0.28 16.01 -7.85
N LEU A 95 0.55 16.21 -6.56
CA LEU A 95 -0.42 16.70 -5.58
C LEU A 95 -0.93 18.11 -5.89
N GLU A 96 -0.15 18.93 -6.59
CA GLU A 96 -0.54 20.27 -7.02
C GLU A 96 -1.46 20.25 -8.26
N LEU A 97 -1.29 19.28 -9.17
CA LEU A 97 -2.14 19.13 -10.36
C LEU A 97 -3.58 18.71 -10.00
N GLU A 98 -3.76 17.78 -9.06
CA GLU A 98 -5.09 17.30 -8.65
C GLU A 98 -5.94 18.38 -7.94
N SER A 99 -5.29 19.33 -7.25
CA SER A 99 -6.00 20.50 -6.70
C SER A 99 -6.52 21.45 -7.78
N LYS A 100 -5.80 21.62 -8.89
CA LYS A 100 -6.20 22.54 -9.96
C LYS A 100 -7.36 22.01 -10.79
N THR A 101 -7.44 20.69 -11.02
CA THR A 101 -8.54 20.08 -11.78
C THR A 101 -9.89 20.13 -11.07
N THR A 102 -9.90 20.28 -9.74
CA THR A 102 -11.15 20.27 -8.95
C THR A 102 -11.68 21.68 -8.67
N GLU A 103 -10.80 22.68 -8.53
CA GLU A 103 -11.20 24.06 -8.18
C GLU A 103 -11.64 24.92 -9.38
N GLU A 104 -11.20 24.61 -10.62
CA GLU A 104 -11.59 25.40 -11.81
C GLU A 104 -13.04 25.18 -12.25
N ALA A 105 -13.76 24.18 -11.72
CA ALA A 105 -15.15 23.90 -12.07
C ALA A 105 -16.19 24.74 -11.31
N GLN A 106 -15.82 25.49 -10.26
CA GLN A 106 -16.80 26.19 -9.40
C GLN A 106 -16.72 27.73 -9.38
N LEU A 107 -15.84 28.36 -10.16
CA LEU A 107 -15.70 29.83 -10.18
C LEU A 107 -15.94 30.45 -11.56
N ARG A 108 -17.01 30.05 -12.26
CA ARG A 108 -17.49 30.79 -13.45
C ARG A 108 -19.02 30.76 -13.60
N GLN A 109 -19.74 31.47 -12.72
CA GLN A 109 -21.01 32.10 -13.13
C GLN A 109 -21.11 33.52 -12.56
N ARG A 110 -20.79 34.48 -13.42
CA ARG A 110 -21.16 35.90 -13.28
C ARG A 110 -22.63 36.03 -13.69
N LYS A 111 -23.44 36.71 -12.88
CA LYS A 111 -24.58 37.47 -13.39
C LYS A 111 -24.62 38.84 -12.73
N GLU A 112 -24.48 39.86 -13.56
CA GLU A 112 -24.74 41.25 -13.24
C GLU A 112 -26.24 41.42 -12.96
N ASP A 113 -26.62 42.22 -11.97
CA ASP A 113 -27.47 43.40 -12.24
C ASP A 113 -27.64 44.34 -11.03
N LYS A 114 -27.89 45.61 -11.36
CA LYS A 114 -27.94 46.80 -10.52
C LYS A 114 -29.26 46.95 -9.72
N SER A 115 -29.20 47.50 -8.50
CA SER A 115 -30.17 48.52 -8.02
C SER A 115 -29.79 49.18 -6.69
N LYS A 116 -29.40 50.46 -6.79
CA LYS A 116 -29.83 51.65 -6.02
C LYS A 116 -30.12 51.59 -4.50
N GLN A 117 -29.37 52.45 -3.79
CA GLN A 117 -29.84 53.56 -2.93
C GLN A 117 -29.86 53.36 -1.40
N GLY A 118 -29.10 54.22 -0.69
CA GLY A 118 -29.18 54.37 0.77
C GLY A 118 -28.01 55.16 1.35
N ASN A 119 -28.13 56.49 1.30
CA ASN A 119 -27.18 57.51 1.77
C ASN A 119 -27.00 57.53 3.31
N ARG A 120 -25.77 57.77 3.82
CA ARG A 120 -25.52 58.70 4.94
C ARG A 120 -24.03 58.97 5.16
N ASP A 121 -23.73 60.27 5.11
CA ASP A 121 -22.46 60.97 5.21
C ASP A 121 -21.74 60.84 6.56
N SER A 122 -20.40 60.88 6.51
CA SER A 122 -19.59 61.89 7.21
C SER A 122 -18.13 61.85 6.71
N ASP A 123 -17.83 62.83 5.86
CA ASP A 123 -16.67 63.76 5.82
C ASP A 123 -15.65 63.62 6.99
N SER A 124 -14.32 63.72 6.83
CA SER A 124 -13.56 64.68 6.00
C SER A 124 -12.14 64.23 5.62
N GLU A 125 -11.75 64.57 4.38
CA GLU A 125 -10.48 65.15 3.85
C GLU A 125 -9.14 64.39 3.95
N LYS A 126 -8.60 63.86 2.83
CA LYS A 126 -7.64 64.46 1.83
C LYS A 126 -6.23 64.67 2.41
N GLU A 127 -5.14 64.15 1.82
CA GLU A 127 -4.58 64.58 0.53
C GLU A 127 -3.86 63.46 -0.27
N LYS A 128 -3.51 63.81 -1.52
CA LYS A 128 -3.05 62.99 -2.65
C LYS A 128 -1.52 62.90 -2.75
N ASP A 129 -1.09 62.14 -3.77
CA ASP A 129 0.22 62.14 -4.47
C ASP A 129 1.21 61.10 -3.94
N ASP A 130 1.97 60.32 -4.72
CA ASP A 130 2.22 60.19 -6.15
C ASP A 130 2.61 58.70 -6.38
N GLY A 131 2.46 58.20 -7.60
CA GLY A 131 2.75 56.82 -7.94
C GLY A 131 4.23 56.47 -7.81
N THR A 132 4.52 55.20 -7.52
CA THR A 132 5.47 54.36 -8.28
C THR A 132 5.43 52.93 -7.75
N LYS A 133 5.15 52.02 -8.69
CA LYS A 133 5.49 50.60 -8.74
C LYS A 133 6.16 50.01 -7.48
N ASP A 134 5.46 49.10 -6.83
CA ASP A 134 6.08 47.85 -6.39
C ASP A 134 5.04 46.73 -6.37
N LYS A 135 5.17 45.83 -7.36
CA LYS A 135 4.57 44.50 -7.31
C LYS A 135 5.26 43.74 -6.19
N VAL A 136 4.80 43.91 -4.95
CA VAL A 136 5.04 42.93 -3.90
C VAL A 136 4.09 41.77 -4.17
N GLU A 137 4.47 40.93 -5.13
CA GLU A 137 3.99 39.56 -5.21
C GLU A 137 4.37 38.88 -3.89
N LYS A 138 3.45 38.88 -2.92
CA LYS A 138 3.47 37.97 -1.79
C LYS A 138 3.48 36.55 -2.36
N LYS A 139 4.67 36.01 -2.59
CA LYS A 139 4.90 34.57 -2.72
C LYS A 139 4.54 33.94 -1.39
N THR A 140 3.25 33.68 -1.17
CA THR A 140 2.79 32.82 -0.08
C THR A 140 3.50 31.49 -0.22
N ALA A 141 4.13 31.07 0.88
CA ALA A 141 5.13 30.03 0.94
C ALA A 141 4.72 28.72 0.24
N LYS A 142 5.66 28.18 -0.54
CA LYS A 142 5.62 26.82 -1.11
C LYS A 142 5.81 25.76 0.00
N THR A 143 4.88 25.65 0.94
CA THR A 143 5.06 24.79 2.15
C THR A 143 4.14 23.58 2.23
N ASN A 144 3.32 23.29 1.23
CA ASN A 144 2.21 22.34 1.40
C ASN A 144 2.49 20.91 0.93
N GLY A 145 3.76 20.47 0.95
CA GLY A 145 4.15 19.11 0.56
C GLY A 145 4.66 18.23 1.70
N ASN A 146 5.23 18.81 2.76
CA ASN A 146 5.85 18.04 3.83
C ASN A 146 4.99 18.07 5.12
N PRO A 147 4.42 16.92 5.55
CA PRO A 147 3.54 16.83 6.72
C PRO A 147 4.26 17.15 8.04
N LEU A 148 5.60 17.15 8.06
CA LEU A 148 6.36 17.57 9.24
C LEU A 148 6.11 19.04 9.61
N HIS A 149 5.86 19.90 8.62
CA HIS A 149 5.65 21.33 8.87
C HIS A 149 4.33 21.63 9.59
N TRP A 150 3.38 20.69 9.62
CA TRP A 150 2.17 20.80 10.42
C TRP A 150 2.46 20.85 11.92
N PHE A 151 3.59 20.31 12.36
CA PHE A 151 4.04 20.31 13.76
C PHE A 151 4.95 21.51 14.10
N GLY A 152 5.04 22.49 13.21
CA GLY A 152 5.83 23.71 13.36
C GLY A 152 7.07 23.77 12.47
N PHE A 153 7.70 24.94 12.42
CA PHE A 153 8.89 25.18 11.60
C PHE A 153 10.13 24.42 12.12
N LEU A 154 10.25 24.27 13.44
CA LEU A 154 11.36 23.59 14.12
C LEU A 154 10.89 22.26 14.72
N VAL A 155 10.78 21.24 13.89
CA VAL A 155 10.55 19.87 14.38
C VAL A 155 11.82 19.24 14.94
N SER A 156 11.70 18.41 15.97
CA SER A 156 12.83 17.66 16.52
C SER A 156 13.41 16.69 15.48
N SER A 157 14.70 16.38 15.59
CA SER A 157 15.34 15.36 14.75
C SER A 157 14.68 14.00 14.92
N SER A 158 14.31 13.65 16.16
CA SER A 158 13.63 12.41 16.50
C SER A 158 12.26 12.28 15.81
N LEU A 159 11.51 13.38 15.62
CA LEU A 159 10.27 13.33 14.84
C LEU A 159 10.51 12.99 13.36
N ARG A 160 11.58 13.54 12.77
CA ARG A 160 11.98 13.22 11.38
C ARG A 160 12.41 11.76 11.25
N THR A 161 13.22 11.28 12.20
CA THR A 161 13.67 9.89 12.23
C THR A 161 12.49 8.92 12.39
N SER A 162 11.55 9.23 13.30
CA SER A 162 10.32 8.48 13.49
C SER A 162 9.50 8.37 12.20
N GLN A 163 9.32 9.49 11.48
CA GLN A 163 8.62 9.49 10.19
C GLN A 163 9.30 8.56 9.18
N ASN A 164 10.63 8.60 9.09
CA ASN A 164 11.39 7.73 8.18
C ASN A 164 11.21 6.25 8.54
N HIS A 165 11.29 5.89 9.82
CA HIS A 165 11.05 4.51 10.28
C HIS A 165 9.65 4.02 9.87
N PHE A 166 8.61 4.84 10.04
CA PHE A 166 7.26 4.47 9.61
C PHE A 166 7.10 4.39 8.09
N GLN A 167 7.74 5.27 7.32
CA GLN A 167 7.72 5.20 5.85
C GLN A 167 8.38 3.91 5.34
N THR A 168 9.54 3.56 5.90
CA THR A 168 10.22 2.29 5.59
C THR A 168 9.36 1.10 5.99
N ALA A 169 8.77 1.12 7.18
CA ALA A 169 7.89 0.05 7.66
C ALA A 169 6.66 -0.15 6.75
N ILE A 170 6.02 0.93 6.30
CA ILE A 170 4.88 0.85 5.37
C ILE A 170 5.30 0.19 4.05
N THR A 171 6.50 0.52 3.55
CA THR A 171 7.04 -0.12 2.34
C THR A 171 7.20 -1.63 2.55
N HIS A 172 7.85 -2.03 3.65
CA HIS A 172 8.02 -3.45 3.96
C HIS A 172 6.69 -4.18 4.22
N TYR A 173 5.68 -3.52 4.79
CA TYR A 173 4.36 -4.12 4.98
C TYR A 173 3.68 -4.47 3.64
N ILE A 174 3.93 -3.69 2.59
CA ILE A 174 3.41 -3.97 1.25
C ILE A 174 4.11 -5.19 0.66
N ASP A 175 5.44 -5.29 0.84
CA ASP A 175 6.21 -6.46 0.43
C ASP A 175 5.76 -7.72 1.18
N LEU A 176 5.52 -7.62 2.49
CA LEU A 176 4.96 -8.69 3.32
C LEU A 176 3.56 -9.11 2.84
N ALA A 177 2.70 -8.14 2.47
CA ALA A 177 1.36 -8.43 1.96
C ALA A 177 1.41 -9.18 0.61
N ASN A 178 2.33 -8.80 -0.27
CA ASN A 178 2.58 -9.51 -1.52
C ASN A 178 3.11 -10.92 -1.26
N LEU A 179 4.01 -11.10 -0.30
CA LEU A 179 4.56 -12.40 0.07
C LEU A 179 3.49 -13.33 0.66
N ILE A 180 2.58 -12.81 1.49
CA ILE A 180 1.42 -13.55 1.98
C ILE A 180 0.55 -14.01 0.81
N HIS A 181 0.30 -13.13 -0.16
CA HIS A 181 -0.50 -13.49 -1.32
C HIS A 181 0.16 -14.59 -2.17
N GLU A 182 1.47 -14.52 -2.37
CA GLU A 182 2.23 -15.58 -3.04
C GLU A 182 2.10 -16.92 -2.28
N LEU A 183 2.19 -16.90 -0.96
CA LEU A 183 1.98 -18.09 -0.12
C LEU A 183 0.57 -18.67 -0.28
N GLU A 184 -0.46 -17.83 -0.35
CA GLU A 184 -1.84 -18.28 -0.60
C GLU A 184 -1.99 -18.98 -1.96
N ILE A 185 -1.34 -18.44 -3.01
CA ILE A 185 -1.34 -19.06 -4.34
C ILE A 185 -0.63 -20.42 -4.30
N MET A 186 0.53 -20.50 -3.65
CA MET A 186 1.28 -21.76 -3.50
C MET A 186 0.47 -22.80 -2.73
N GLU A 187 -0.27 -22.39 -1.69
CA GLU A 187 -1.15 -23.30 -0.95
C GLU A 187 -2.26 -23.86 -1.84
N GLN A 188 -2.87 -23.02 -2.68
CA GLN A 188 -3.88 -23.47 -3.65
C GLN A 188 -3.31 -24.47 -4.66
N GLN A 189 -2.11 -24.21 -5.17
CA GLN A 189 -1.39 -25.12 -6.07
C GLN A 189 -1.07 -26.46 -5.39
N TYR A 190 -0.64 -26.41 -4.13
CA TYR A 190 -0.36 -27.60 -3.34
C TYR A 190 -1.61 -28.46 -3.15
N GLN A 191 -2.74 -27.85 -2.81
CA GLN A 191 -4.01 -28.58 -2.67
C GLN A 191 -4.46 -29.22 -4.00
N TYR A 192 -4.26 -28.52 -5.12
CA TYR A 192 -4.55 -29.05 -6.45
C TYR A 192 -3.69 -30.28 -6.77
N LEU A 193 -2.37 -30.19 -6.61
CA LEU A 193 -1.44 -31.30 -6.89
C LEU A 193 -1.70 -32.48 -5.95
N LYS A 194 -2.00 -32.22 -4.68
CA LYS A 194 -2.36 -33.25 -3.71
C LYS A 194 -3.61 -34.02 -4.14
N LYS A 195 -4.65 -33.32 -4.62
CA LYS A 195 -5.87 -33.96 -5.13
C LYS A 195 -5.58 -34.78 -6.38
N LYS A 196 -4.81 -34.24 -7.32
CA LYS A 196 -4.39 -34.95 -8.54
C LYS A 196 -3.61 -36.23 -8.23
N LYS A 197 -2.70 -36.19 -7.24
CA LYS A 197 -1.98 -37.37 -6.75
C LYS A 197 -2.94 -38.45 -6.23
N GLN A 198 -3.94 -38.06 -5.44
CA GLN A 198 -4.94 -38.98 -4.90
C GLN A 198 -5.76 -39.63 -6.02
N GLU A 199 -6.22 -38.86 -7.00
CA GLU A 199 -6.96 -39.39 -8.16
C GLU A 199 -6.13 -40.39 -8.98
N LEU A 200 -4.82 -40.14 -9.17
CA LEU A 200 -3.94 -41.06 -9.88
C LEU A 200 -3.72 -42.37 -9.11
N MET A 201 -3.61 -42.32 -7.77
CA MET A 201 -3.53 -43.51 -6.92
C MET A 201 -4.80 -44.34 -6.98
N ASP A 202 -5.97 -43.70 -6.91
CA ASP A 202 -7.27 -44.39 -7.01
C ASP A 202 -7.45 -45.07 -8.38
N GLN A 203 -6.98 -44.44 -9.47
CA GLN A 203 -6.99 -45.02 -10.81
C GLN A 203 -6.05 -46.22 -10.96
N GLN A 204 -4.90 -46.22 -10.28
CA GLN A 204 -4.00 -47.38 -10.24
C GLN A 204 -4.67 -48.56 -9.51
N LEU A 205 -5.28 -48.29 -8.35
CA LEU A 205 -5.96 -49.32 -7.56
C LEU A 205 -7.12 -49.98 -8.33
N GLN A 206 -7.93 -49.18 -9.04
CA GLN A 206 -9.03 -49.69 -9.86
C GLN A 206 -8.53 -50.56 -11.04
N LYS A 207 -7.42 -50.18 -11.68
CA LYS A 207 -6.80 -50.99 -12.75
C LYS A 207 -6.26 -52.31 -12.21
N ASP A 208 -5.58 -52.29 -11.07
CA ASP A 208 -5.03 -53.52 -10.48
C ASP A 208 -6.15 -54.50 -10.09
N THR A 209 -7.26 -53.97 -9.54
CA THR A 209 -8.45 -54.77 -9.21
C THR A 209 -9.14 -55.35 -10.45
N ALA A 210 -9.24 -54.58 -11.55
CA ALA A 210 -9.79 -55.04 -12.82
C ALA A 210 -8.89 -56.08 -13.52
N THR A 211 -7.57 -55.94 -13.38
CA THR A 211 -6.61 -56.89 -13.96
C THR A 211 -6.63 -58.22 -13.21
N MET A 212 -6.78 -58.20 -11.88
CA MET A 212 -6.94 -59.42 -11.07
C MET A 212 -8.25 -60.17 -11.34
N THR A 213 -9.36 -59.47 -11.56
CA THR A 213 -10.64 -60.13 -11.90
C THR A 213 -10.63 -60.76 -13.30
N ALA A 214 -9.95 -60.12 -14.27
CA ALA A 214 -9.78 -60.66 -15.62
C ALA A 214 -8.88 -61.91 -15.68
N THR A 215 -7.81 -61.97 -14.88
CA THR A 215 -6.93 -63.16 -14.82
C THR A 215 -7.59 -64.35 -14.14
N LEU A 216 -8.38 -64.12 -13.08
CA LEU A 216 -9.17 -65.16 -12.42
C LEU A 216 -10.26 -65.76 -13.34
N SER A 217 -10.90 -64.96 -14.18
CA SER A 217 -11.90 -65.45 -15.14
C SER A 217 -11.30 -66.22 -16.32
N THR A 218 -10.04 -65.94 -16.69
CA THR A 218 -9.36 -66.62 -17.81
C THR A 218 -8.75 -67.96 -17.37
N ALA A 219 -8.39 -68.11 -16.09
CA ALA A 219 -7.88 -69.36 -15.54
C ALA A 219 -8.98 -70.39 -15.18
N ALA A 220 -10.26 -70.00 -15.27
CA ALA A 220 -11.42 -70.84 -14.94
C ALA A 220 -12.07 -71.53 -16.16
N ILE A 221 -11.44 -71.46 -17.33
CA ILE A 221 -11.83 -72.14 -18.58
C ILE A 221 -10.74 -73.16 -18.93
#